data_AF-A0A380P1H5-F1
#
_entry.id   AF-A0A380P1H5-F1
#
_cell.length_a   1.000
_cell.length_b   1.000
_cell.length_c   1.000
_cell.angle_alpha   90.00
_cell.angle_beta   90.00
_cell.angle_gamma   90.00
#
_symmetry.space_group_name_H-M   'P 1'
#
loop_
_entity.id
_entity.type
_entity.pdbx_description
1 polymer ?
#
loop_
_entity_poly.entity_id
_entity_poly.type
_entity_poly.pdbx_seq_one_letter_code
_entity_poly.pdbx_strand_id
1 'polypeptide(L)'
;MIGLPVLFSPIYLIPFIFVPTINVCLGAILIGLKAMPPSIYPVPIGTPGPLIAFMGSGGNCVALFAGIVMFIIDVMIYIPFVKLDERIQIRLNERH
;
A
#
# COMPACT_ATOMS: atom_id res chain seq x y z
N MET A 1 3.17 -8.56 -16.26
CA MET A 1 3.09 -9.15 -14.90
C MET A 1 2.98 -10.66 -15.06
N ILE A 2 4.11 -11.37 -15.11
CA ILE A 2 4.14 -12.77 -14.67
C ILE A 2 4.76 -12.72 -13.27
N GLY A 3 4.07 -11.99 -12.39
CA GLY A 3 4.43 -11.89 -10.99
C GLY A 3 3.72 -13.02 -10.26
N LEU A 4 4.33 -13.54 -9.21
CA LEU A 4 3.70 -14.45 -8.24
C LEU A 4 2.21 -14.15 -8.14
N PRO A 5 1.31 -15.12 -8.30
CA PRO A 5 -0.10 -14.85 -8.22
C PRO A 5 -0.48 -14.51 -6.78
N VAL A 6 -0.36 -13.22 -6.45
CA VAL A 6 -0.74 -12.64 -5.16
C VAL A 6 -2.19 -13.01 -4.82
N LEU A 7 -3.04 -13.12 -5.83
CA LEU A 7 -4.43 -13.56 -5.70
C LEU A 7 -4.60 -15.07 -5.44
N PHE A 8 -3.65 -15.91 -5.87
CA PHE A 8 -3.75 -17.37 -5.69
C PHE A 8 -3.00 -17.87 -4.44
N SER A 9 -2.13 -17.06 -3.81
CA SER A 9 -1.52 -17.40 -2.52
C SER A 9 -2.32 -16.77 -1.37
N PRO A 10 -3.01 -17.58 -0.53
CA PRO A 10 -3.84 -17.09 0.58
C PRO A 10 -3.08 -16.21 1.59
N ILE A 11 -1.76 -16.35 1.63
CA ILE A 11 -0.86 -15.60 2.53
C ILE A 11 -0.87 -14.11 2.22
N TYR A 12 -0.97 -13.74 0.94
CA TYR A 12 -0.99 -12.34 0.52
C TYR A 12 -2.38 -11.69 0.60
N LEU A 13 -3.44 -12.48 0.79
CA LEU A 13 -4.79 -11.95 1.00
C LEU A 13 -4.85 -11.07 2.27
N ILE A 14 -4.12 -11.48 3.32
CA ILE A 14 -4.06 -10.77 4.60
C ILE A 14 -3.49 -9.35 4.44
N PRO A 15 -2.25 -9.15 3.96
CA PRO A 15 -1.71 -7.80 3.76
C PRO A 15 -2.51 -7.03 2.71
N PHE A 16 -3.06 -7.70 1.67
CA PHE A 16 -3.86 -7.04 0.64
C PHE A 16 -5.13 -6.37 1.17
N ILE A 17 -5.77 -6.92 2.21
CA ILE A 17 -6.95 -6.31 2.84
C ILE A 17 -6.52 -5.31 3.93
N PHE A 18 -5.51 -5.67 4.72
CA PHE A 18 -5.09 -4.90 5.88
C PHE A 18 -4.42 -3.57 5.49
N VAL A 19 -3.56 -3.58 4.46
CA VAL A 19 -2.85 -2.39 3.99
C VAL A 19 -3.80 -1.29 3.49
N PRO A 20 -4.74 -1.54 2.55
CA PRO A 20 -5.72 -0.53 2.15
C PRO A 20 -6.60 -0.04 3.30
N THR A 21 -6.96 -0.93 4.24
CA THR A 21 -7.76 -0.55 5.41
C THR A 21 -7.00 0.46 6.28
N ILE A 22 -5.72 0.22 6.55
CA ILE A 22 -4.86 1.15 7.28
C ILE A 22 -4.73 2.48 6.53
N ASN A 23 -4.48 2.43 5.22
CA ASN A 23 -4.30 3.64 4.41
C ASN A 23 -5.56 4.51 4.37
N VAL A 24 -6.75 3.90 4.27
CA VAL A 24 -8.03 4.63 4.33
C VAL A 24 -8.24 5.24 5.71
N CYS A 25 -8.00 4.48 6.79
CA CYS A 25 -8.11 4.99 8.16
C CYS A 25 -7.17 6.17 8.42
N LEU A 26 -5.89 6.04 8.04
CA LEU A 26 -4.90 7.11 8.21
C LEU A 26 -5.22 8.33 7.34
N GLY A 27 -5.66 8.13 6.10
CA GLY A 27 -6.15 9.20 5.24
C GLY A 27 -7.34 9.95 5.85
N ALA A 28 -8.31 9.23 6.41
CA ALA A 28 -9.47 9.82 7.08
C ALA A 28 -9.08 10.64 8.32
N ILE A 29 -8.14 10.14 9.14
CA ILE A 29 -7.63 10.86 10.30
C ILE A 29 -6.92 12.15 9.88
N LEU A 30 -6.06 12.11 8.86
CA LEU A 30 -5.33 13.28 8.37
C LEU A 30 -6.26 14.36 7.81
N ILE A 31 -7.32 13.97 7.11
CA ILE A 31 -8.35 14.89 6.63
C ILE A 31 -9.16 15.46 7.80
N GLY A 32 -9.56 14.61 8.76
CA GLY A 32 -10.30 15.02 9.96
C GLY A 32 -9.56 16.00 10.85
N LEU A 33 -8.23 15.86 10.96
CA LEU A 33 -7.35 16.78 11.68
C LEU A 33 -7.04 18.06 10.88
N LYS A 34 -7.61 18.24 9.69
CA LYS A 34 -7.30 19.33 8.74
C LYS A 34 -5.82 19.43 8.36
N ALA A 35 -5.06 18.32 8.51
CA ALA A 35 -3.65 18.28 8.15
C ALA A 35 -3.45 18.25 6.62
N MET A 36 -4.39 17.66 5.87
CA MET A 36 -4.44 17.77 4.41
C MET A 36 -5.87 17.95 3.90
N PRO A 37 -6.07 18.69 2.78
CA PRO A 37 -7.38 18.76 2.14
C PRO A 37 -7.74 17.41 1.51
N PRO A 38 -9.03 17.10 1.38
CA PRO A 38 -9.48 15.87 0.72
C PRO A 38 -8.98 15.81 -0.73
N SER A 39 -8.59 14.62 -1.18
CA SER A 39 -8.16 14.41 -2.56
C SER A 39 -9.35 14.42 -3.52
N ILE A 40 -9.70 15.60 -4.02
CA ILE A 40 -10.84 15.83 -4.92
C ILE A 40 -10.42 16.11 -6.37
N TYR A 41 -9.13 16.37 -6.60
CA TYR A 41 -8.64 16.62 -7.95
C TYR A 41 -8.44 15.30 -8.71
N PRO A 42 -8.88 15.21 -9.97
CA PRO A 42 -8.68 14.01 -10.77
C PRO A 42 -7.19 13.80 -11.04
N VAL A 43 -6.68 12.65 -10.60
CA VAL A 43 -5.27 12.28 -10.76
C VAL A 43 -5.10 11.49 -12.06
N PRO A 44 -4.12 11.84 -12.93
CA PRO A 44 -3.86 11.09 -14.16
C PRO A 44 -3.57 9.60 -13.90
N ILE A 45 -4.13 8.74 -14.74
CA ILE A 45 -3.85 7.30 -14.73
C ILE A 45 -2.39 7.11 -15.15
N GLY A 46 -1.54 6.63 -14.24
CA GLY A 46 -0.08 6.55 -14.42
C GLY A 46 0.73 7.36 -13.40
N THR A 47 0.04 8.08 -12.50
CA THR A 47 0.68 8.75 -11.38
C THR A 47 1.34 7.74 -10.43
N PRO A 48 2.62 7.92 -10.04
CA PRO A 48 3.26 7.04 -9.07
C PRO A 48 2.56 7.11 -7.71
N GLY A 49 2.37 5.97 -7.04
CA GLY A 49 1.57 5.85 -5.81
C GLY A 49 1.72 7.00 -4.79
N PRO A 50 2.94 7.34 -4.33
CA PRO A 50 3.14 8.42 -3.36
C PRO A 50 2.71 9.82 -3.84
N LEU A 51 2.74 10.06 -5.15
CA LEU A 51 2.37 11.33 -5.76
C LEU A 51 0.85 11.49 -5.95
N ILE A 52 0.08 10.40 -5.83
CA ILE A 52 -1.39 10.44 -5.98
C ILE A 52 -1.99 11.36 -4.92
N ALA A 53 -1.55 11.23 -3.66
CA ALA A 53 -2.04 12.07 -2.56
C ALA A 53 -1.70 13.56 -2.77
N PHE A 54 -0.51 13.85 -3.29
CA PHE A 54 -0.07 15.22 -3.59
C PHE A 54 -0.88 15.88 -4.70
N MET A 55 -1.08 15.18 -5.82
CA MET A 55 -1.86 15.71 -6.93
C MET A 55 -3.35 15.80 -6.61
N GLY A 56 -3.90 14.78 -5.93
CA GLY A 56 -5.28 14.77 -5.50
C GLY A 56 -5.62 15.91 -4.54
N SER A 57 -4.64 16.36 -3.74
CA SER A 57 -4.80 17.45 -2.77
C SER A 57 -4.49 18.85 -3.32
N GLY A 58 -4.20 19.00 -4.63
CA GLY A 58 -3.85 20.29 -5.24
C GLY A 58 -2.42 20.78 -4.97
N GLY A 59 -1.48 19.87 -4.68
CA GLY A 59 -0.06 20.20 -4.47
C GLY A 59 0.35 20.48 -3.02
N ASN A 60 -0.28 19.80 -2.04
CA ASN A 60 0.05 19.99 -0.63
C ASN A 60 1.25 19.12 -0.21
N CYS A 61 2.33 19.75 0.25
CA CYS A 61 3.53 19.06 0.75
C CYS A 61 3.25 18.08 1.89
N VAL A 62 2.24 18.33 2.74
CA VAL A 62 1.84 17.42 3.82
C VAL A 62 1.25 16.12 3.26
N ALA A 63 0.47 16.20 2.18
CA ALA A 63 -0.09 15.04 1.51
C ALA A 63 1.00 14.18 0.84
N LEU A 64 2.05 14.82 0.30
CA LEU A 64 3.21 14.11 -0.23
C LEU A 64 3.96 13.34 0.86
N PHE A 65 4.24 14.01 1.99
CA PHE A 65 4.93 13.36 3.11
C PHE A 65 4.12 12.20 3.68
N ALA A 66 2.80 12.39 3.85
CA ALA A 66 1.90 11.33 4.27
C ALA A 66 1.94 10.15 3.29
N GLY A 67 1.86 10.39 1.98
CA GLY A 67 1.93 9.34 0.96
C GLY A 67 3.23 8.54 0.99
N ILE A 68 4.37 9.20 1.20
CA ILE A 68 5.67 8.53 1.35
C ILE A 68 5.71 7.67 2.62
N VAL A 69 5.22 8.19 3.74
CA VAL A 69 5.16 7.45 5.01
C VAL A 69 4.26 6.22 4.89
N MET A 70 3.08 6.35 4.29
CA MET A 70 2.18 5.21 4.04
C MET A 70 2.88 4.17 3.17
N PHE A 71 3.54 4.59 2.09
CA PHE A 71 4.27 3.67 1.22
C PHE A 71 5.37 2.90 1.96
N ILE A 72 6.12 3.55 2.84
CA ILE A 72 7.15 2.88 3.66
C ILE A 72 6.51 1.86 4.60
N ILE A 73 5.41 2.22 5.26
CA ILE A 73 4.66 1.32 6.15
C ILE A 73 4.15 0.11 5.37
N ASP A 74 3.61 0.31 4.18
CA ASP A 74 3.11 -0.76 3.32
C ASP A 74 4.23 -1.74 2.95
N VAL A 75 5.40 -1.23 2.55
CA VAL A 75 6.58 -2.06 2.26
C VAL A 75 7.00 -2.85 3.50
N MET A 76 7.03 -2.21 4.68
CA MET A 76 7.37 -2.88 5.94
C MET A 76 6.37 -3.97 6.30
N ILE A 77 5.08 -3.75 6.06
CA ILE A 77 4.03 -4.75 6.30
C ILE A 77 4.19 -5.92 5.33
N TYR A 78 4.54 -5.70 4.06
CA TYR A 78 4.67 -6.76 3.06
C TYR A 78 5.90 -7.67 3.24
N ILE A 79 7.04 -7.14 3.71
CA ILE A 79 8.29 -7.90 3.91
C ILE A 79 8.11 -9.23 4.67
N PRO A 80 7.46 -9.29 5.86
CA PRO A 80 7.30 -10.54 6.59
C PRO A 80 6.45 -11.58 5.83
N PHE A 81 5.42 -11.15 5.09
CA PHE A 81 4.58 -12.07 4.31
C PHE A 81 5.32 -12.63 3.10
N VAL A 82 6.16 -11.82 2.44
CA VAL A 82 7.02 -12.31 1.35
C VAL A 82 7.99 -13.37 1.85
N LYS A 83 8.64 -13.14 3.00
CA LYS A 83 9.55 -14.13 3.61
C LYS A 83 8.82 -15.40 4.06
N LEU A 84 7.55 -15.29 4.47
CA LEU A 84 6.74 -16.45 4.85
C LEU A 84 6.38 -17.30 3.64
N ASP A 85 5.95 -16.67 2.54
CA ASP A 85 5.62 -17.34 1.28
C ASP A 85 6.84 -18.09 0.72
N GLU A 86 8.01 -17.44 0.71
CA GLU A 86 9.28 -18.06 0.29
C GLU A 86 9.61 -19.32 1.10
N ARG A 87 9.45 -19.30 2.43
CA ARG A 87 9.68 -20.49 3.28
C ARG A 87 8.68 -21.60 3.01
N ILE A 88 7.44 -21.27 2.64
CA ILE A 88 6.41 -22.28 2.34
C ILE A 88 6.70 -22.92 0.98
N GLN A 89 7.09 -22.13 -0.02
CA GLN A 89 7.50 -22.62 -1.33
C GLN A 89 8.69 -23.58 -1.23
N ILE A 90 9.74 -23.23 -0.44
CA ILE A 90 10.88 -24.12 -0.20
C ILE A 90 10.43 -25.46 0.40
N ARG A 91 9.58 -25.44 1.44
CA ARG A 91 9.07 -26.66 2.08
C ARG A 91 8.17 -27.50 1.17
N LEU A 92 7.43 -26.88 0.25
CA LEU A 92 6.63 -27.62 -0.73
C LEU A 92 7.53 -28.29 -1.77
N ASN A 93 8.60 -27.62 -2.20
CA ASN A 93 9.56 -28.16 -3.16
C ASN A 93 10.43 -29.30 -2.57
N GLU A 94 10.70 -29.29 -1.26
CA GLU A 94 11.39 -30.39 -0.56
C GLU A 94 10.53 -31.65 -0.39
N ARG A 95 9.20 -31.55 -0.56
CA ARG A 95 8.26 -32.69 -0.46
C ARG A 95 7.99 -33.37 -1.80
N HIS A 96 8.52 -32.83 -2.89
CA HIS A 96 8.46 -33.39 -4.25
C HIS A 96 9.82 -33.94 -4.65
#